data_AF-A0A6S6RXW6-F1
#
_entry.id   AF-A0A6S6RXW6-F1
#
_cell.length_a   1.000
_cell.length_b   1.000
_cell.length_c   1.000
_cell.angle_alpha   90.00
_cell.angle_beta   90.00
_cell.angle_gamma   90.00
#
_symmetry.space_group_name_H-M   'P 1'
#
loop_
_entity.id
_entity.type
_entity.pdbx_description
1 polymer ?
#
loop_
_entity_poly.entity_id
_entity_poly.type
_entity_poly.pdbx_seq_one_letter_code
_entity_poly.pdbx_strand_id
1 'polypeptide(L)'
;MEFLNKLYRFSSSWTGTIIIVLFLIFFVVQSFVIPSGSMKRTLHVGDFLFAKKFAYGTPIPVLPWVQLPLVPDFNDNGHLIEGDKPQREDIVIFLYPKDGKTHFVKRCVATGGDEIVYQDKHMYIHFAEGDEYIKENYDAKKIKKFRGKLWVDNPYMDKYRGIQYEPEGNSAFVNLANRPNDMKAIYVEELGEAMYQSETGIRMNAFYKKVEKD
;
A
#
# COMPACT_ATOMS: atom_id res chain seq x y z
N MET A 1 -29.54 12.31 -32.87
CA MET A 1 -28.33 12.78 -33.59
C MET A 1 -27.92 14.20 -33.23
N GLU A 2 -28.86 15.12 -32.95
CA GLU A 2 -28.53 16.52 -32.63
C GLU A 2 -27.66 16.69 -31.37
N PHE A 3 -27.91 15.90 -30.32
CA PHE A 3 -27.08 15.89 -29.11
C PHE A 3 -25.63 15.50 -29.37
N LEU A 4 -25.40 14.45 -30.17
CA LEU A 4 -24.06 14.00 -30.54
C LEU A 4 -23.31 15.08 -31.34
N ASN A 5 -24.00 15.78 -32.24
CA ASN A 5 -23.43 16.88 -33.01
C ASN A 5 -23.07 18.08 -32.10
N LYS A 6 -23.90 18.39 -31.10
CA LYS A 6 -23.59 19.43 -30.10
C LYS A 6 -22.39 19.04 -29.24
N LEU A 7 -22.34 17.78 -28.77
CA LEU A 7 -21.22 17.26 -27.99
C LEU A 7 -19.91 17.26 -28.79
N TYR A 8 -19.96 16.85 -30.06
CA TYR A 8 -18.82 16.90 -30.97
C TYR A 8 -18.30 18.33 -31.12
N ARG A 9 -19.18 19.29 -31.47
CA ARG A 9 -18.81 20.71 -31.60
C ARG A 9 -18.25 21.29 -30.30
N PHE A 10 -18.78 20.89 -29.15
CA PHE A 10 -18.23 21.25 -27.85
C PHE A 10 -16.82 20.69 -27.66
N SER A 11 -16.62 19.38 -27.85
CA SER A 11 -15.31 18.74 -27.72
C SER A 11 -14.25 19.29 -28.67
N SER A 12 -14.65 19.72 -29.88
CA SER A 12 -13.76 20.32 -30.88
C SER A 12 -13.52 21.82 -30.66
N SER A 13 -14.24 22.47 -29.74
CA SER A 13 -13.94 23.85 -29.35
C SER A 13 -12.73 23.88 -28.41
N TRP A 14 -12.00 25.01 -28.37
CA TRP A 14 -10.91 25.16 -27.39
C TRP A 14 -11.46 24.94 -25.98
N THR A 15 -12.61 25.54 -25.65
CA THR A 15 -13.13 25.58 -24.28
C THR A 15 -13.51 24.18 -23.82
N GLY A 16 -14.20 23.42 -24.66
CA GLY A 16 -14.51 22.03 -24.38
C GLY A 16 -13.27 21.17 -24.27
N THR A 17 -12.27 21.38 -25.14
CA THR A 17 -10.98 20.67 -25.05
C THR A 17 -10.30 20.89 -23.70
N ILE A 18 -10.19 22.14 -23.24
CA ILE A 18 -9.57 22.47 -21.95
C ILE A 18 -10.32 21.80 -20.79
N ILE A 19 -11.65 21.89 -20.78
CA ILE A 19 -12.49 21.30 -19.72
C ILE A 19 -12.29 19.78 -19.68
N ILE A 20 -12.31 19.12 -20.83
CA ILE A 20 -12.13 17.67 -20.92
C ILE A 20 -10.73 17.26 -20.44
N VAL A 21 -9.68 17.97 -20.87
CA VAL A 21 -8.30 17.68 -20.45
C VAL A 21 -8.11 17.89 -18.95
N LEU A 22 -8.61 18.99 -18.39
CA LEU A 22 -8.54 19.25 -16.95
C LEU A 22 -9.31 18.19 -16.16
N PHE A 23 -10.49 17.79 -16.62
CA PHE A 23 -11.26 16.72 -16.01
C PHE A 23 -10.47 15.40 -15.98
N LEU A 24 -9.84 15.03 -17.10
CA LEU A 24 -9.03 13.82 -17.18
C LEU A 24 -7.83 13.84 -16.22
N ILE A 25 -7.08 14.95 -16.18
CA ILE A 25 -5.88 15.11 -15.34
C ILE A 25 -6.25 15.13 -13.85
N PHE A 26 -7.36 15.79 -13.49
CA PHE A 26 -7.75 15.92 -12.09
C PHE A 26 -8.43 14.67 -11.53
N PHE A 27 -9.24 13.97 -12.32
CA PHE A 27 -10.14 12.95 -11.76
C PHE A 27 -9.97 11.56 -12.35
N VAL A 28 -9.43 11.41 -13.56
CA VAL A 28 -9.46 10.13 -14.27
C VAL A 28 -8.13 9.40 -14.19
N VAL A 29 -7.07 10.02 -14.73
CA VAL A 29 -5.79 9.34 -14.92
C VAL A 29 -4.61 10.26 -14.61
N GLN A 30 -3.59 9.70 -13.97
CA GLN A 30 -2.32 10.38 -13.75
C GLN A 30 -1.17 9.48 -14.20
N SER A 31 -0.20 10.08 -14.91
CA SER A 31 1.03 9.41 -15.28
C SER A 31 2.08 9.56 -14.19
N PHE A 32 2.81 8.48 -13.90
CA PHE A 32 3.94 8.45 -12.99
C PHE A 32 5.15 7.80 -13.65
N VAL A 33 6.34 8.20 -13.21
CA VAL A 33 7.60 7.52 -13.54
C VAL A 33 8.16 6.95 -12.25
N ILE A 34 8.55 5.68 -12.23
CA ILE A 34 9.11 5.05 -11.03
C ILE A 34 10.52 5.57 -10.77
N PRO A 35 10.75 6.30 -9.66
CA PRO A 35 12.03 6.97 -9.41
C PRO A 35 13.02 6.06 -8.65
N SER A 36 12.53 5.01 -7.99
CA SER A 36 13.31 4.21 -7.06
C SER A 36 13.05 2.72 -7.22
N GLY A 37 14.03 1.93 -6.79
CA GLY A 37 14.02 0.49 -6.97
C GLY A 37 13.24 -0.33 -5.95
N SER A 38 12.46 0.29 -5.07
CA SER A 38 11.75 -0.43 -3.99
C SER A 38 10.77 -1.49 -4.51
N MET A 39 10.31 -1.33 -5.75
CA MET A 39 9.39 -2.27 -6.42
C MET A 39 10.09 -3.01 -7.58
N LYS A 40 11.43 -2.99 -7.69
CA LYS A 40 12.24 -3.38 -8.87
C LYS A 40 11.86 -4.68 -9.59
N ARG A 41 11.29 -5.66 -8.90
CA ARG A 41 10.91 -6.95 -9.51
C ARG A 41 9.43 -7.06 -9.90
N THR A 42 8.64 -6.04 -9.56
CA THR A 42 7.29 -5.82 -10.11
C THR A 42 7.27 -4.62 -11.07
N LEU A 43 7.98 -3.55 -10.73
CA LEU A 43 8.07 -2.28 -11.45
C LEU A 43 9.52 -1.83 -11.48
N HIS A 44 10.10 -1.71 -12.68
CA HIS A 44 11.47 -1.28 -12.87
C HIS A 44 11.61 0.24 -12.75
N VAL A 45 12.82 0.69 -12.43
CA VAL A 45 13.14 2.12 -12.39
C VAL A 45 13.05 2.67 -13.81
N GLY A 46 12.31 3.76 -14.00
CA GLY A 46 12.04 4.34 -15.31
C GLY A 46 10.73 3.88 -15.97
N ASP A 47 10.02 2.90 -15.39
CA ASP A 47 8.71 2.49 -15.90
C ASP A 47 7.71 3.64 -15.81
N PHE A 48 6.94 3.81 -16.88
CA PHE A 48 5.81 4.74 -16.95
C PHE A 48 4.52 4.03 -16.53
N LEU A 49 3.79 4.62 -15.60
CA LEU A 49 2.54 4.07 -15.08
C LEU A 49 1.39 5.04 -15.30
N PHE A 50 0.24 4.51 -15.71
CA PHE A 50 -1.02 5.22 -15.64
C PHE A 50 -1.81 4.72 -14.43
N ALA A 51 -2.07 5.61 -13.49
CA ALA A 51 -2.86 5.32 -12.31
C ALA A 51 -4.29 5.87 -12.49
N LYS A 52 -5.28 5.05 -12.13
CA LYS A 52 -6.67 5.48 -11.99
C LYS A 52 -6.81 6.31 -10.73
N LYS A 53 -7.17 7.59 -10.84
CA LYS A 53 -7.30 8.48 -9.67
C LYS A 53 -8.55 8.22 -8.86
N PHE A 54 -9.60 7.69 -9.49
CA PHE A 54 -10.91 7.46 -8.90
C PHE A 54 -11.09 6.06 -8.30
N ALA A 55 -10.04 5.23 -8.27
CA ALA A 55 -10.15 3.82 -7.87
C ALA A 55 -10.60 3.64 -6.41
N TYR A 56 -10.25 4.60 -5.53
CA TYR A 56 -10.55 4.56 -4.09
C TYR A 56 -11.36 5.79 -3.66
N GLY A 57 -12.25 6.24 -4.55
CA GLY A 57 -12.91 7.54 -4.42
C GLY A 57 -12.21 8.65 -5.19
N THR A 58 -12.83 9.82 -5.21
CA THR A 58 -12.35 10.97 -6.00
C THR A 58 -11.50 11.88 -5.12
N PRO A 59 -10.16 11.93 -5.31
CA PRO A 59 -9.31 12.79 -4.50
C PRO A 59 -9.59 14.27 -4.79
N ILE A 60 -9.28 15.13 -3.83
CA ILE A 60 -9.34 16.57 -4.03
C ILE A 60 -8.36 16.96 -5.17
N PRO A 61 -8.83 17.68 -6.19
CA PRO A 61 -7.96 18.09 -7.28
C PRO A 61 -6.93 19.10 -6.77
N VAL A 62 -5.67 18.85 -7.08
CA VAL A 62 -4.52 19.70 -6.71
C VAL A 62 -3.85 20.24 -7.96
N LEU A 63 -3.40 21.49 -7.92
CA LEU A 63 -2.64 22.09 -9.01
C LEU A 63 -1.27 21.38 -9.14
N PRO A 64 -0.92 20.79 -10.30
CA PRO A 64 0.25 19.92 -10.43
C PRO A 64 1.60 20.56 -10.02
N TRP A 65 1.74 21.88 -10.15
CA TRP A 65 2.99 22.61 -9.89
C TRP A 65 3.05 23.29 -8.51
N VAL A 66 1.92 23.64 -7.90
CA VAL A 66 1.88 24.31 -6.57
C VAL A 66 1.42 23.36 -5.46
N GLN A 67 0.85 22.19 -5.82
CA GLN A 67 0.19 21.26 -4.89
C GLN A 67 -0.90 21.94 -4.05
N LEU A 68 -1.51 23.01 -4.60
CA LEU A 68 -2.58 23.75 -3.94
C LEU A 68 -3.92 23.05 -4.26
N PRO A 69 -4.72 22.67 -3.25
CA PRO A 69 -6.04 22.11 -3.46
C PRO A 69 -6.97 23.17 -4.06
N LEU A 70 -7.76 22.79 -5.07
CA LEU A 70 -8.69 23.72 -5.72
C LEU A 70 -9.95 23.99 -4.88
N VAL A 71 -10.27 23.09 -3.95
CA VAL A 71 -11.43 23.18 -3.07
C VAL A 71 -11.05 22.75 -1.65
N PRO A 72 -11.73 23.26 -0.61
CA PRO A 72 -11.51 22.82 0.76
C PRO A 72 -11.78 21.32 0.91
N ASP A 73 -11.08 20.69 1.84
CA ASP A 73 -11.45 19.36 2.31
C ASP A 73 -12.65 19.49 3.25
N PHE A 74 -13.79 18.96 2.84
CA PHE A 74 -15.03 19.05 3.62
C PHE A 74 -15.15 17.93 4.64
N ASN A 75 -14.40 16.83 4.47
CA ASN A 75 -14.55 15.59 5.24
C ASN A 75 -13.25 15.21 5.98
N ASP A 76 -12.21 16.06 5.92
CA ASP A 76 -10.87 15.82 6.48
C ASP A 76 -10.25 14.47 6.07
N ASN A 77 -10.62 13.96 4.90
CA ASN A 77 -10.18 12.65 4.40
C ASN A 77 -9.41 12.73 3.07
N GLY A 78 -9.25 13.92 2.49
CA GLY A 78 -8.57 14.16 1.22
C GLY A 78 -9.38 13.81 -0.03
N HIS A 79 -10.67 13.47 0.11
CA HIS A 79 -11.55 13.01 -0.96
C HIS A 79 -12.83 13.85 -1.07
N LEU A 80 -13.21 14.17 -2.31
CA LEU A 80 -14.52 14.74 -2.64
C LEU A 80 -15.64 13.71 -2.56
N ILE A 81 -15.32 12.48 -2.94
CA ILE A 81 -16.24 11.35 -2.95
C ILE A 81 -15.48 10.19 -2.36
N GLU A 82 -16.00 9.62 -1.27
CA GLU A 82 -15.48 8.38 -0.71
C GLU A 82 -15.76 7.21 -1.66
N GLY A 83 -14.83 6.28 -1.73
CA GLY A 83 -14.99 5.05 -2.49
C GLY A 83 -14.42 3.87 -1.73
N ASP A 84 -14.23 2.78 -2.45
CA ASP A 84 -13.65 1.57 -1.89
C ASP A 84 -12.26 1.84 -1.32
N LYS A 85 -11.88 1.09 -0.28
CA LYS A 85 -10.51 1.15 0.27
C LYS A 85 -9.57 0.27 -0.55
N PRO A 86 -8.25 0.51 -0.49
CA PRO A 86 -7.25 -0.41 -1.02
C PRO A 86 -7.51 -1.85 -0.58
N GLN A 87 -7.52 -2.76 -1.54
CA GLN A 87 -7.66 -4.18 -1.27
C GLN A 87 -6.28 -4.82 -1.13
N ARG A 88 -6.25 -6.00 -0.51
CA ARG A 88 -5.03 -6.81 -0.43
C ARG A 88 -4.50 -7.04 -1.84
N GLU A 89 -3.18 -7.00 -1.96
CA GLU A 89 -2.41 -7.17 -3.19
C GLU A 89 -2.42 -5.98 -4.17
N ASP A 90 -3.25 -4.95 -3.95
CA ASP A 90 -3.27 -3.75 -4.81
C ASP A 90 -1.93 -3.02 -4.82
N ILE A 91 -1.57 -2.44 -5.98
CA ILE A 91 -0.48 -1.47 -6.07
C ILE A 91 -1.09 -0.08 -5.93
N VAL A 92 -0.75 0.59 -4.83
CA VAL A 92 -1.28 1.90 -4.48
C VAL A 92 -0.23 2.99 -4.63
N ILE A 93 -0.69 4.17 -5.03
CA ILE A 93 0.12 5.39 -5.08
C ILE A 93 -0.47 6.38 -4.08
N PHE A 94 0.34 6.82 -3.13
CA PHE A 94 -0.08 7.75 -2.09
C PHE A 94 1.03 8.77 -1.77
N LEU A 95 0.65 9.87 -1.13
CA LEU A 95 1.61 10.87 -0.66
C LEU A 95 2.28 10.40 0.63
N TYR A 96 3.60 10.52 0.70
CA TYR A 96 4.35 10.12 1.88
C TYR A 96 3.92 10.94 3.10
N PRO A 97 3.42 10.33 4.19
CA PRO A 97 2.79 11.07 5.28
C PRO A 97 3.69 12.09 6.00
N LYS A 98 5.02 11.97 5.91
CA LYS A 98 5.94 12.89 6.60
C LYS A 98 6.17 14.21 5.87
N ASP A 99 6.10 14.22 4.54
CA ASP A 99 6.33 15.43 3.74
C ASP A 99 5.07 15.91 3.01
N GLY A 100 4.10 15.02 2.75
CA GLY A 100 2.86 15.32 2.02
C GLY A 100 3.06 15.65 0.54
N LYS A 101 4.26 15.42 -0.02
CA LYS A 101 4.64 15.84 -1.38
C LYS A 101 5.17 14.70 -2.23
N THR A 102 5.81 13.72 -1.61
CA THR A 102 6.48 12.64 -2.34
C THR A 102 5.52 11.49 -2.61
N HIS A 103 5.34 11.12 -3.87
CA HIS A 103 4.53 9.94 -4.23
C HIS A 103 5.28 8.64 -3.96
N PHE A 104 4.68 7.76 -3.17
CA PHE A 104 5.16 6.41 -2.92
C PHE A 104 4.30 5.40 -3.69
N VAL A 105 4.97 4.46 -4.35
CA VAL A 105 4.32 3.31 -5.00
C VAL A 105 4.65 2.06 -4.19
N LYS A 106 3.62 1.45 -3.60
CA LYS A 106 3.76 0.27 -2.72
C LYS A 106 2.65 -0.73 -2.97
N ARG A 107 2.85 -1.96 -2.53
CA ARG A 107 1.81 -3.00 -2.52
C ARG A 107 1.09 -3.02 -1.17
N CYS A 108 -0.24 -3.01 -1.19
CA CYS A 108 -1.07 -3.27 -0.01
C CYS A 108 -0.97 -4.76 0.33
N VAL A 109 -0.46 -5.10 1.51
CA VAL A 109 -0.30 -6.50 1.95
C VAL A 109 -1.39 -6.94 2.92
N ALA A 110 -1.99 -5.99 3.63
CA ALA A 110 -2.98 -6.23 4.67
C ALA A 110 -3.96 -5.06 4.70
N THR A 111 -5.22 -5.35 5.05
CA THR A 111 -6.32 -4.39 5.11
C THR A 111 -6.94 -4.37 6.51
N GLY A 112 -7.92 -3.49 6.75
CA GLY A 112 -8.51 -3.29 8.06
C GLY A 112 -8.96 -4.59 8.74
N GLY A 113 -8.51 -4.80 9.97
CA GLY A 113 -8.77 -6.01 10.75
C GLY A 113 -7.70 -7.11 10.66
N ASP A 114 -6.83 -7.08 9.64
CA ASP A 114 -5.73 -8.03 9.53
C ASP A 114 -4.68 -7.79 10.62
N GLU A 115 -3.98 -8.85 11.00
CA GLU A 115 -2.84 -8.79 11.90
C GLU A 115 -1.57 -9.25 11.18
N ILE A 116 -0.49 -8.50 11.37
CA ILE A 116 0.80 -8.76 10.75
C ILE A 116 1.82 -9.04 11.86
N VAL A 117 2.57 -10.11 11.69
CA VAL A 117 3.79 -10.39 12.43
C VAL A 117 4.95 -10.46 11.45
N TYR A 118 5.96 -9.62 11.63
CA TYR A 118 7.17 -9.60 10.82
C TYR A 118 8.35 -10.10 11.64
N GLN A 119 8.87 -11.26 11.27
CA GLN A 119 10.11 -11.86 11.76
C GLN A 119 11.15 -11.80 10.63
N ASP A 120 12.45 -11.88 10.95
CA ASP A 120 13.50 -11.88 9.92
C ASP A 120 13.17 -12.90 8.81
N LYS A 121 13.01 -12.40 7.58
CA LYS A 121 12.62 -13.16 6.38
C LYS A 121 11.21 -13.77 6.34
N HIS A 122 10.39 -13.53 7.35
CA HIS A 122 9.04 -14.09 7.45
C HIS A 122 8.00 -13.00 7.76
N MET A 123 7.06 -12.80 6.85
CA MET A 123 5.87 -12.00 7.10
C MET A 123 4.67 -12.92 7.28
N TYR A 124 4.22 -13.02 8.53
CA TYR A 124 3.03 -13.77 8.90
C TYR A 124 1.82 -12.84 8.88
N ILE A 125 0.74 -13.28 8.23
CA ILE A 125 -0.54 -12.56 8.24
C ILE A 125 -1.62 -13.46 8.84
N HIS A 126 -2.33 -12.94 9.82
CA HIS A 126 -3.61 -13.48 10.26
C HIS A 126 -4.71 -12.61 9.64
N PHE A 127 -5.50 -13.24 8.75
CA PHE A 127 -6.55 -12.57 8.00
C PHE A 127 -7.77 -12.32 8.88
N ALA A 128 -8.41 -11.16 8.68
CA ALA A 128 -9.58 -10.74 9.44
C ALA A 128 -10.76 -11.75 9.42
N GLU A 129 -10.85 -12.55 8.37
CA GLU A 129 -11.83 -13.63 8.17
C GLU A 129 -11.61 -14.82 9.12
N GLY A 130 -10.42 -14.95 9.70
CA GLY A 130 -10.09 -15.92 10.74
C GLY A 130 -9.52 -17.25 10.26
N ASP A 131 -9.42 -18.19 11.21
CA ASP A 131 -8.67 -19.44 11.04
C ASP A 131 -9.28 -20.40 9.99
N GLU A 132 -10.61 -20.45 9.86
CA GLU A 132 -11.25 -21.32 8.86
C GLU A 132 -10.98 -20.83 7.42
N TYR A 133 -11.08 -19.52 7.19
CA TYR A 133 -10.69 -18.92 5.92
C TYR A 133 -9.23 -19.26 5.58
N ILE A 134 -8.33 -19.20 6.56
CA ILE A 134 -6.92 -19.55 6.34
C ILE A 134 -6.75 -21.00 5.88
N LYS A 135 -7.43 -21.95 6.51
CA LYS A 135 -7.34 -23.38 6.16
C LYS A 135 -7.90 -23.67 4.77
N GLU A 136 -8.95 -22.96 4.37
CA GLU A 136 -9.60 -23.16 3.07
C GLU A 136 -8.82 -22.55 1.90
N ASN A 137 -8.10 -21.44 2.14
CA ASN A 137 -7.50 -20.62 1.08
C ASN A 137 -5.97 -20.74 0.96
N TYR A 138 -5.29 -21.36 1.94
CA TYR A 138 -3.83 -21.46 1.95
C TYR A 138 -3.32 -22.87 2.20
N ASP A 139 -2.19 -23.20 1.58
CA ASP A 139 -1.51 -24.48 1.78
C ASP A 139 -1.07 -24.66 3.24
N ALA A 140 -1.32 -25.85 3.81
CA ALA A 140 -0.92 -26.20 5.17
C ALA A 140 0.58 -26.00 5.45
N LYS A 141 1.43 -26.03 4.43
CA LYS A 141 2.89 -25.77 4.55
C LYS A 141 3.22 -24.33 4.91
N LYS A 142 2.37 -23.38 4.53
CA LYS A 142 2.52 -21.95 4.86
C LYS A 142 1.85 -21.57 6.18
N ILE A 143 1.03 -22.44 6.74
CA ILE A 143 0.27 -22.13 7.95
C ILE A 143 1.13 -22.42 9.18
N LYS A 144 1.24 -21.42 10.07
CA LYS A 144 1.85 -21.54 11.38
C LYS A 144 0.82 -21.21 12.45
N LYS A 145 0.86 -21.94 13.56
CA LYS A 145 0.03 -21.67 14.73
C LYS A 145 0.88 -21.09 15.83
N PHE A 146 0.57 -19.87 16.24
CA PHE A 146 1.21 -19.20 17.37
C PHE A 146 0.29 -18.13 17.94
N ARG A 147 0.48 -17.76 19.21
CA ARG A 147 -0.39 -16.77 19.90
C ARG A 147 -1.88 -17.11 19.80
N GLY A 148 -2.21 -18.41 19.79
CA GLY A 148 -3.57 -18.91 19.74
C GLY A 148 -4.31 -18.76 18.39
N LYS A 149 -3.62 -18.37 17.30
CA LYS A 149 -4.22 -18.13 15.98
C LYS A 149 -3.45 -18.85 14.87
N LEU A 150 -4.09 -19.04 13.71
CA LEU A 150 -3.41 -19.42 12.49
C LEU A 150 -2.88 -18.19 11.75
N TRP A 151 -1.68 -18.33 11.21
CA TRP A 151 -0.99 -17.30 10.46
C TRP A 151 -0.44 -17.89 9.18
N VAL A 152 -0.50 -17.12 8.10
CA VAL A 152 0.05 -17.52 6.81
C VAL A 152 1.42 -16.87 6.64
N ASP A 153 2.45 -17.69 6.49
CA ASP A 153 3.81 -17.29 6.19
C ASP A 153 3.94 -16.87 4.72
N ASN A 154 4.37 -15.62 4.51
CA ASN A 154 4.72 -15.05 3.21
C ASN A 154 3.64 -15.32 2.13
N PRO A 155 2.36 -14.93 2.36
CA PRO A 155 1.22 -15.35 1.54
C PRO A 155 1.39 -15.02 0.05
N TYR A 156 2.04 -13.90 -0.27
CA TYR A 156 2.14 -13.39 -1.65
C TYR A 156 3.49 -13.63 -2.33
N MET A 157 4.45 -14.29 -1.66
CA MET A 157 5.83 -14.40 -2.15
C MET A 157 5.93 -15.22 -3.45
N ASP A 158 5.09 -16.24 -3.62
CA ASP A 158 5.06 -17.07 -4.83
C ASP A 158 4.47 -16.33 -6.03
N LYS A 159 3.54 -15.40 -5.77
CA LYS A 159 2.84 -14.62 -6.81
C LYS A 159 3.65 -13.41 -7.25
N TYR A 160 4.31 -12.72 -6.31
CA TYR A 160 5.07 -11.49 -6.58
C TYR A 160 6.55 -11.69 -6.30
N ARG A 161 7.27 -12.08 -7.36
CA ARG A 161 8.75 -12.10 -7.40
C ARG A 161 9.22 -10.67 -7.13
N GLY A 162 9.71 -10.39 -5.91
CA GLY A 162 10.04 -9.01 -5.48
C GLY A 162 9.97 -8.79 -3.99
N ILE A 163 9.18 -9.61 -3.30
CA ILE A 163 9.29 -9.80 -1.85
C ILE A 163 10.41 -10.82 -1.59
N GLN A 164 11.64 -10.58 -2.05
CA GLN A 164 12.77 -11.41 -1.60
C GLN A 164 13.71 -10.56 -0.79
N TYR A 165 14.14 -11.13 0.32
CA TYR A 165 15.17 -10.58 1.19
C TYR A 165 16.50 -10.73 0.44
N GLU A 166 16.95 -9.67 -0.22
CA GLU A 166 18.32 -9.67 -0.75
C GLU A 166 19.28 -9.76 0.44
N PRO A 167 20.28 -10.67 0.40
CA PRO A 167 21.27 -10.82 1.46
C PRO A 167 22.31 -9.68 1.47
N GLU A 168 22.00 -8.53 0.85
CA GLU A 168 22.92 -7.39 0.79
C GLU A 168 22.72 -6.48 2.00
N GLY A 169 23.63 -6.59 2.98
CA GLY A 169 23.72 -5.70 4.13
C GLY A 169 22.95 -6.15 5.38
N ASN A 170 22.68 -5.19 6.27
CA ASN A 170 21.89 -5.45 7.48
C ASN A 170 20.49 -5.92 7.09
N SER A 171 19.97 -6.96 7.76
CA SER A 171 18.63 -7.46 7.44
C SER A 171 17.58 -6.35 7.59
N ALA A 172 16.52 -6.41 6.78
CA ALA A 172 15.42 -5.46 6.86
C ALA A 172 14.81 -5.42 8.28
N PHE A 173 14.89 -6.54 9.00
CA PHE A 173 14.53 -6.63 10.42
C PHE A 173 15.40 -5.73 11.30
N VAL A 174 16.72 -5.80 11.18
CA VAL A 174 17.66 -4.93 11.92
C VAL A 174 17.43 -3.45 11.59
N ASN A 175 17.22 -3.14 10.31
CA ASN A 175 16.94 -1.77 9.90
C ASN A 175 15.62 -1.23 10.48
N LEU A 176 14.61 -2.09 10.60
CA LEU A 176 13.33 -1.74 11.22
C LEU A 176 13.49 -1.54 12.74
N ALA A 177 14.28 -2.40 13.39
CA ALA A 177 14.58 -2.29 14.83
C ALA A 177 15.29 -0.98 15.19
N ASN A 178 16.14 -0.48 14.31
CA ASN A 178 16.94 0.72 14.53
C ASN A 178 16.27 2.01 14.05
N ARG A 179 15.01 1.96 13.58
CA ARG A 179 14.29 3.13 13.05
C ARG A 179 12.90 3.25 13.69
N PRO A 180 12.41 4.48 13.90
CA PRO A 180 11.02 4.69 14.27
C PRO A 180 10.09 4.05 13.23
N ASN A 181 9.23 3.15 13.70
CA ASN A 181 8.27 2.44 12.89
C ASN A 181 6.97 2.26 13.68
N ASP A 182 5.88 1.97 12.98
CA ASP A 182 4.54 1.88 13.54
C ASP A 182 4.21 0.47 14.12
N MET A 183 5.16 -0.47 14.04
CA MET A 183 4.98 -1.82 14.58
C MET A 183 5.51 -1.91 16.02
N LYS A 184 4.88 -2.77 16.81
CA LYS A 184 5.30 -3.05 18.19
C LYS A 184 6.31 -4.19 18.19
N ALA A 185 7.48 -3.99 18.79
CA ALA A 185 8.40 -5.07 19.08
C ALA A 185 7.76 -6.09 20.03
N ILE A 186 7.80 -7.37 19.67
CA ILE A 186 7.25 -8.47 20.47
C ILE A 186 8.20 -9.67 20.50
N TYR A 187 7.97 -10.55 21.47
CA TYR A 187 8.58 -11.87 21.55
C TYR A 187 7.50 -12.94 21.35
N VAL A 188 7.77 -13.90 20.47
CA VAL A 188 6.89 -15.03 20.16
C VAL A 188 7.69 -16.32 20.32
N GLU A 189 7.43 -17.05 21.40
CA GLU A 189 8.17 -18.26 21.76
C GLU A 189 8.13 -19.32 20.66
N GLU A 190 6.97 -19.50 20.03
CA GLU A 190 6.73 -20.51 19.00
C GLU A 190 7.49 -20.25 17.68
N LEU A 191 8.01 -19.03 17.49
CA LEU A 191 8.78 -18.64 16.31
C LEU A 191 10.31 -18.76 16.50
N GLY A 192 10.76 -19.25 17.66
CA GLY A 192 12.18 -19.56 17.92
C GLY A 192 13.04 -18.40 18.43
N GLU A 193 14.32 -18.71 18.70
CA GLU A 193 15.22 -17.91 19.56
C GLU A 193 16.13 -16.89 18.84
N ALA A 194 15.88 -16.53 17.58
CA ALA A 194 16.66 -15.47 16.92
C ALA A 194 16.39 -14.12 17.60
N MET A 195 17.18 -13.84 18.63
CA MET A 195 16.95 -12.78 19.60
C MET A 195 17.69 -11.53 19.17
N TYR A 196 16.94 -10.46 18.91
CA TYR A 196 17.49 -9.13 18.79
C TYR A 196 17.31 -8.42 20.13
N GLN A 197 18.43 -7.99 20.70
CA GLN A 197 18.43 -7.13 21.87
C GLN A 197 18.45 -5.68 21.37
N SER A 198 17.36 -4.96 21.59
CA SER A 198 17.37 -3.49 21.42
C SER A 198 18.37 -2.89 22.41
N GLU A 199 18.92 -1.71 22.10
CA GLU A 199 19.75 -0.91 23.02
C GLU A 199 19.07 -0.68 24.39
N THR A 200 17.75 -0.80 24.45
CA THR A 200 16.91 -0.70 25.67
C THR A 200 16.79 -2.01 26.48
N GLY A 201 17.43 -3.10 26.04
CA GLY A 201 17.41 -4.40 26.72
C GLY A 201 16.18 -5.27 26.42
N ILE A 202 15.23 -4.79 25.60
CA ILE A 202 14.05 -5.57 25.17
C ILE A 202 14.49 -6.71 24.27
N ARG A 203 14.15 -7.94 24.68
CA ARG A 203 14.30 -9.17 23.90
C ARG A 203 13.12 -9.29 22.94
N MET A 204 13.37 -9.18 21.64
CA MET A 204 12.35 -9.34 20.60
C MET A 204 12.84 -10.32 19.53
N ASN A 205 11.88 -11.00 18.89
CA ASN A 205 12.14 -11.82 17.70
C ASN A 205 11.18 -11.49 16.56
N ALA A 206 10.20 -10.61 16.78
CA ALA A 206 9.25 -10.18 15.76
C ALA A 206 8.71 -8.76 16.01
N PHE A 207 8.14 -8.16 14.98
CA PHE A 207 7.33 -6.95 15.04
C PHE A 207 5.87 -7.29 14.80
N TYR A 208 4.95 -6.65 15.50
CA TYR A 208 3.51 -6.87 15.37
C TYR A 208 2.74 -5.59 15.11
N LYS A 209 1.78 -5.65 14.20
CA LYS A 209 0.79 -4.60 13.98
C LYS A 209 -0.57 -5.24 13.71
N LYS A 210 -1.61 -4.71 14.35
CA LYS A 210 -3.00 -4.91 13.91
C LYS A 210 -3.38 -3.72 13.05
N VAL A 211 -3.86 -3.98 11.85
CA VAL A 211 -4.39 -2.93 10.98
C VAL A 211 -5.73 -2.52 11.56
N GLU A 212 -5.87 -1.25 11.88
CA GLU A 212 -7.10 -0.69 12.43
C GLU A 212 -8.23 -0.89 11.42
N LYS A 213 -9.45 -1.13 11.93
CA LYS A 213 -10.62 -1.13 11.07
C LYS A 213 -10.98 0.33 10.82
N ASP A 214 -11.02 0.69 9.54
CA ASP A 214 -11.53 1.99 9.08
C ASP A 214 -13.05 2.08 9.31
#